data_AF-A0A7D9K2R6-F1
#
_entry.id   AF-A0A7D9K2R6-F1
#
_cell.length_a   1.000
_cell.length_b   1.000
_cell.length_c   1.000
_cell.angle_alpha   90.00
_cell.angle_beta   90.00
_cell.angle_gamma   90.00
#
_symmetry.space_group_name_H-M   'P 1'
#
loop_
_entity.id
_entity.type
_entity.pdbx_description
1 polymer ?
#
loop_
_entity_poly.entity_id
_entity_poly.type
_entity_poly.pdbx_seq_one_letter_code
_entity_poly.pdbx_strand_id
1 'polypeptide(L)'
;MNSEVDVFLIPHTRMKQLVKETSNQVFGTDFSDDFAVEGLLHSLNHTFHEFKHHEEIENQYILAKLKTRVAKSELLDILCDIHHDTHVKDILLLVKKAVMLNGNLQRSSFKVELQNAIKEFIDDFLPHMKEEEEVG
;
A
#
# COMPACT_ATOMS: atom_id res chain seq x y z
N MET A 1 12.82 -15.24 30.03
CA MET A 1 11.55 -15.16 29.29
C MET A 1 11.87 -14.40 28.01
N ASN A 2 12.01 -15.09 26.88
CA ASN A 2 11.98 -14.39 25.59
C ASN A 2 10.50 -14.15 25.31
N SER A 3 10.01 -12.94 25.56
CA SER A 3 8.80 -12.51 24.87
C SER A 3 9.15 -12.51 23.39
N GLU A 4 8.54 -13.38 22.59
CA GLU A 4 8.60 -13.23 21.14
C GLU A 4 8.21 -11.79 20.80
N VAL A 5 9.09 -11.11 20.09
CA VAL A 5 8.82 -9.76 19.60
C VAL A 5 7.94 -9.95 18.38
N ASP A 6 6.68 -9.56 18.50
CA ASP A 6 5.77 -9.45 17.36
C ASP A 6 6.28 -8.33 16.46
N VAL A 7 6.79 -8.71 15.29
CA VAL A 7 7.40 -7.80 14.32
C VAL A 7 6.39 -7.19 13.36
N PHE A 8 5.13 -7.65 13.37
CA PHE A 8 4.09 -7.28 12.40
C PHE A 8 3.03 -6.36 13.00
N LEU A 9 2.58 -6.62 14.24
CA LEU A 9 1.43 -5.93 14.84
C LEU A 9 1.54 -4.40 14.87
N ILE A 10 2.71 -3.88 15.26
CA ILE A 10 2.92 -2.43 15.35
C ILE A 10 2.94 -1.79 13.94
N PRO A 11 3.77 -2.27 12.99
CA PRO A 11 3.70 -1.80 11.59
C PRO A 11 2.30 -1.90 10.98
N HIS A 12 1.61 -3.04 11.13
CA HIS A 12 0.30 -3.26 10.51
C HIS A 12 -0.80 -2.40 11.12
N THR A 13 -0.70 -2.06 12.40
CA THR A 13 -1.61 -1.08 13.02
C THR A 13 -1.53 0.27 12.29
N ARG A 14 -0.31 0.73 11.97
CA ARG A 14 -0.09 1.95 11.20
C ARG A 14 -0.60 1.80 9.76
N MET A 15 -0.32 0.68 9.10
CA MET A 15 -0.76 0.46 7.72
C MET A 15 -2.29 0.41 7.60
N LYS A 16 -2.98 -0.29 8.51
CA LYS A 16 -4.45 -0.34 8.59
C LYS A 16 -5.06 1.05 8.83
N GLN A 17 -4.41 1.88 9.64
CA GLN A 17 -4.81 3.28 9.82
C GLN A 17 -4.70 4.07 8.50
N LEU A 18 -3.57 3.96 7.81
CA LEU A 18 -3.33 4.63 6.53
C LEU A 18 -4.30 4.18 5.43
N VAL A 19 -4.67 2.90 5.39
CA VAL A 19 -5.70 2.39 4.48
C VAL A 19 -7.04 3.10 4.73
N LYS A 20 -7.45 3.22 6.00
CA LYS A 20 -8.69 3.90 6.37
C LYS A 20 -8.65 5.39 5.99
N GLU A 21 -7.55 6.07 6.28
CA GLU A 21 -7.35 7.49 5.94
C GLU A 21 -7.39 7.72 4.43
N THR A 22 -6.65 6.89 3.68
CA THR A 22 -6.61 6.91 2.21
C THR A 22 -7.99 6.69 1.61
N SER A 23 -8.73 5.69 2.10
CA SER A 23 -10.09 5.41 1.64
C SER A 23 -11.01 6.62 1.88
N ASN A 24 -10.99 7.19 3.08
CA ASN A 24 -11.78 8.39 3.39
C ASN A 24 -11.43 9.56 2.47
N GLN A 25 -10.14 9.79 2.20
CA GLN A 25 -9.69 10.86 1.32
C GLN A 25 -10.14 10.61 -0.13
N VAL A 26 -9.89 9.43 -0.70
CA VAL A 26 -10.19 9.11 -2.11
C VAL A 26 -11.69 9.10 -2.39
N PHE A 27 -12.51 8.61 -1.45
CA PHE A 27 -13.97 8.57 -1.61
C PHE A 27 -14.67 9.85 -1.14
N GLY A 28 -14.01 10.68 -0.33
CA GLY A 28 -14.55 11.93 0.21
C GLY A 28 -14.09 13.21 -0.51
N THR A 29 -13.03 13.15 -1.32
CA THR A 29 -12.51 14.33 -2.03
C THR A 29 -13.45 14.80 -3.15
N ASP A 30 -13.63 16.11 -3.26
CA ASP A 30 -14.25 16.73 -4.41
C ASP A 30 -13.23 16.84 -5.56
N PHE A 31 -13.42 16.04 -6.61
CA PHE A 31 -12.52 16.03 -7.77
C PHE A 31 -12.72 17.22 -8.71
N SER A 32 -13.71 18.08 -8.46
CA SER A 32 -13.90 19.34 -9.18
C SER A 32 -13.12 20.52 -8.57
N ASP A 33 -12.64 20.38 -7.33
CA ASP A 33 -11.80 21.37 -6.66
C ASP A 33 -10.31 21.05 -6.86
N ASP A 34 -9.59 21.96 -7.54
CA ASP A 34 -8.18 21.80 -7.84
C ASP A 34 -7.31 21.70 -6.58
N PHE A 35 -7.61 22.48 -5.54
CA PHE A 35 -6.84 22.44 -4.29
C PHE A 35 -7.10 21.14 -3.55
N ALA A 36 -8.35 20.65 -3.56
CA ALA A 36 -8.69 19.38 -2.95
C ALA A 36 -7.99 18.21 -3.66
N VAL A 37 -7.93 18.22 -5.00
CA VAL A 37 -7.22 17.18 -5.75
C VAL A 37 -5.71 17.27 -5.55
N GLU A 38 -5.12 18.47 -5.54
CA GLU A 38 -3.69 18.62 -5.26
C GLU A 38 -3.33 18.07 -3.87
N GLY A 39 -4.13 18.42 -2.84
CA GLY A 39 -3.97 17.89 -1.50
C GLY A 39 -4.09 16.37 -1.44
N LEU A 40 -5.08 15.79 -2.15
CA LEU A 40 -5.24 14.35 -2.28
C LEU A 40 -4.00 13.70 -2.93
N LEU A 41 -3.52 14.22 -4.05
CA LEU A 41 -2.36 13.67 -4.77
C LEU A 41 -1.09 13.69 -3.90
N HIS A 42 -0.89 14.77 -3.13
CA HIS A 42 0.23 14.86 -2.20
C HIS A 42 0.13 13.81 -1.08
N SER A 43 -1.06 13.69 -0.48
CA SER A 43 -1.33 12.70 0.56
C SER A 43 -1.10 11.27 0.05
N LEU A 44 -1.65 10.94 -1.12
CA LEU A 44 -1.47 9.64 -1.75
C LEU A 44 -0.01 9.35 -2.06
N ASN A 45 0.73 10.31 -2.62
CA ASN A 45 2.15 10.12 -2.89
C ASN A 45 2.92 9.78 -1.60
N HIS A 46 2.65 10.49 -0.50
CA HIS A 46 3.32 10.21 0.78
C HIS A 46 2.95 8.84 1.33
N THR A 47 1.65 8.55 1.45
CA THR A 47 1.14 7.31 2.03
C THR A 47 1.58 6.06 1.26
N PHE A 48 1.57 6.11 -0.08
CA PHE A 48 1.98 4.96 -0.89
C PHE A 48 3.50 4.72 -0.89
N HIS A 49 4.31 5.74 -0.61
CA HIS A 49 5.72 5.51 -0.31
C HIS A 49 5.92 4.89 1.09
N GLU A 50 5.06 5.19 2.06
CA GLU A 50 5.09 4.54 3.37
C GLU A 50 4.73 3.05 3.26
N PHE A 51 3.69 2.69 2.49
CA PHE A 51 3.39 1.29 2.15
C PHE A 51 4.56 0.60 1.47
N LYS A 52 5.14 1.24 0.44
CA LYS A 52 6.33 0.68 -0.25
C LYS A 52 7.49 0.42 0.71
N HIS A 53 7.74 1.36 1.62
CA HIS A 53 8.85 1.23 2.56
C HIS A 53 8.61 0.14 3.61
N HIS A 54 7.37 -0.02 4.06
CA HIS A 54 6.96 -1.11 4.94
C HIS A 54 7.29 -2.47 4.31
N GLU A 55 6.82 -2.73 3.09
CA GLU A 55 7.13 -3.95 2.33
C GLU A 55 8.64 -4.17 2.17
N GLU A 56 9.41 -3.11 1.88
CA GLU A 56 10.86 -3.20 1.72
C GLU A 56 11.56 -3.62 3.04
N ILE A 57 11.12 -3.10 4.18
CA ILE A 57 11.65 -3.47 5.50
C ILE A 57 11.38 -4.94 5.79
N GLU A 58 10.16 -5.41 5.54
CA GLU A 58 9.77 -6.79 5.84
C GLU A 58 10.54 -7.78 4.95
N ASN A 59 10.64 -7.48 3.66
CA ASN A 59 11.45 -8.22 2.72
C ASN A 59 12.93 -8.30 3.16
N GLN A 60 13.53 -7.17 3.56
CA GLN A 60 14.95 -7.11 3.91
C GLN A 60 15.28 -7.73 5.26
N TYR A 61 14.43 -7.57 6.27
CA TYR A 61 14.78 -7.87 7.66
C TYR A 61 14.02 -9.04 8.27
N ILE A 62 12.80 -9.32 7.79
CA ILE A 62 11.96 -10.41 8.31
C ILE A 62 12.10 -11.62 7.39
N LEU A 63 11.72 -11.47 6.11
CA LEU A 63 11.72 -12.57 5.14
C LEU A 63 13.13 -13.07 4.84
N ALA A 64 14.13 -12.20 4.68
CA ALA A 64 15.51 -12.64 4.50
C ALA A 64 16.00 -13.53 5.66
N LYS A 65 15.60 -13.23 6.90
CA LYS A 65 15.95 -14.05 8.07
C LYS A 65 15.14 -15.35 8.12
N LEU A 66 13.86 -15.33 7.77
CA LEU A 66 13.02 -16.53 7.67
C LEU A 66 13.53 -17.49 6.58
N LYS A 67 13.91 -16.97 5.39
CA LYS A 67 14.55 -17.74 4.30
C LYS A 67 15.81 -18.47 4.76
N THR A 68 16.64 -17.85 5.59
CA THR A 68 17.86 -18.51 6.10
C THR A 68 17.58 -19.60 7.13
N ARG A 69 16.40 -19.60 7.77
CA ARG A 69 16.03 -20.54 8.83
C ARG A 69 15.15 -21.69 8.35
N VAL A 70 14.34 -21.48 7.31
CA VAL A 70 13.39 -22.46 6.79
C VAL A 70 13.91 -23.04 5.47
N ALA A 71 14.23 -24.34 5.46
CA ALA A 71 14.73 -25.06 4.27
C ALA A 71 13.66 -25.31 3.18
N LYS A 72 12.47 -24.71 3.28
CA LYS A 72 11.37 -24.87 2.32
C LYS A 72 11.14 -23.59 1.55
N SER A 73 11.72 -23.55 0.35
CA SER A 73 11.62 -22.44 -0.61
C SER A 73 10.18 -22.08 -1.01
N GLU A 74 9.27 -23.05 -1.04
CA GLU A 74 7.92 -22.87 -1.63
C GLU A 74 6.94 -22.06 -0.76
N LEU A 75 7.12 -22.00 0.57
CA LEU A 75 6.27 -21.18 1.45
C LEU A 75 6.67 -19.70 1.45
N LEU A 76 7.91 -19.41 1.06
CA LEU A 76 8.50 -18.08 1.10
C LEU A 76 8.22 -17.26 -0.16
N ASP A 77 7.91 -17.91 -1.27
CA ASP A 77 7.47 -17.25 -2.50
C ASP A 77 6.01 -16.78 -2.40
N ILE A 78 5.20 -17.36 -1.49
CA ILE A 78 3.84 -16.91 -1.16
C ILE A 78 3.88 -15.63 -0.32
N LEU A 79 4.85 -15.52 0.59
CA LEU A 79 5.06 -14.32 1.41
C LEU A 79 5.71 -13.17 0.62
N CYS A 80 6.47 -13.48 -0.44
CA CYS A 80 7.01 -12.48 -1.36
C CYS A 80 6.02 -12.24 -2.50
N ASP A 81 4.80 -11.83 -2.19
CA ASP A 81 3.80 -11.71 -3.23
C ASP A 81 4.10 -10.51 -4.14
N ILE A 82 4.37 -10.80 -5.41
CA ILE A 82 4.78 -9.86 -6.46
C ILE A 82 3.62 -8.89 -6.80
N HIS A 83 2.40 -9.25 -6.38
CA HIS A 83 1.17 -8.51 -6.65
C HIS A 83 1.07 -7.21 -5.83
N HIS A 84 1.52 -7.17 -4.57
CA HIS A 84 1.42 -5.96 -3.72
C HIS A 84 2.33 -4.83 -4.21
N ASP A 85 3.55 -5.17 -4.61
CA ASP A 85 4.48 -4.21 -5.23
C ASP A 85 3.92 -3.68 -6.56
N THR A 86 3.02 -4.42 -7.22
CA THR A 86 2.37 -3.98 -8.46
C THR A 86 1.31 -2.92 -8.18
N HIS A 87 0.40 -3.13 -7.22
CA HIS A 87 -0.65 -2.14 -6.88
C HIS A 87 -0.07 -0.82 -6.37
N VAL A 88 0.95 -0.87 -5.50
CA VAL A 88 1.61 0.34 -4.98
C VAL A 88 2.25 1.14 -6.12
N LYS A 89 2.95 0.47 -7.05
CA LYS A 89 3.54 1.12 -8.23
C LYS A 89 2.49 1.72 -9.15
N ASP A 90 1.40 1.01 -9.40
CA ASP A 90 0.34 1.47 -10.29
C ASP A 90 -0.32 2.74 -9.74
N ILE A 91 -0.62 2.78 -8.44
CA ILE A 91 -1.21 3.96 -7.80
C ILE A 91 -0.22 5.13 -7.79
N LEU A 92 1.07 4.89 -7.50
CA LEU A 92 2.10 5.94 -7.62
C LEU A 92 2.24 6.46 -9.05
N LEU A 93 2.10 5.59 -10.06
CA LEU A 93 2.12 5.99 -11.46
C LEU A 93 0.89 6.83 -11.82
N LEU A 94 -0.30 6.48 -11.34
CA LEU A 94 -1.51 7.28 -11.49
C LEU A 94 -1.34 8.67 -10.88
N VAL A 95 -0.83 8.75 -9.66
CA VAL A 95 -0.55 10.02 -8.97
C VAL A 95 0.45 10.85 -9.77
N LYS A 96 1.55 10.25 -10.22
CA LYS A 96 2.56 10.94 -11.04
C LYS A 96 1.99 11.46 -12.36
N LYS A 97 1.20 10.64 -13.06
CA LYS A 97 0.51 11.05 -14.30
C LYS A 97 -0.42 12.25 -14.04
N ALA A 98 -1.19 12.22 -12.97
CA ALA A 98 -2.09 13.31 -12.61
C ALA A 98 -1.35 14.63 -12.32
N VAL A 99 -0.23 14.57 -11.60
CA VAL A 99 0.64 15.74 -11.34
C VAL A 99 1.23 16.29 -12.64
N MET A 100 1.70 15.43 -13.54
CA MET A 100 2.30 15.85 -14.82
C MET A 100 1.29 16.52 -15.77
N LEU A 101 0.00 16.14 -15.72
CA LEU A 101 -1.02 16.68 -16.60
C LEU A 101 -1.46 18.12 -16.22
N ASN A 102 -1.12 18.58 -15.01
CA ASN A 102 -1.25 19.97 -14.52
C ASN A 102 -2.47 20.74 -15.05
N GLY A 103 -3.66 20.43 -14.53
CA GLY A 103 -4.93 21.08 -14.93
C GLY A 103 -5.60 20.51 -16.18
N ASN A 104 -4.89 19.75 -17.04
CA ASN A 104 -5.47 19.05 -18.19
C ASN A 104 -5.99 17.63 -17.86
N LEU A 105 -6.03 17.29 -16.57
CA LEU A 105 -6.48 15.98 -16.12
C LEU A 105 -7.99 15.83 -16.36
N GLN A 106 -8.40 14.76 -17.06
CA GLN A 106 -9.81 14.41 -17.17
C GLN A 106 -10.31 13.88 -15.82
N ARG A 107 -10.79 14.79 -14.97
CA ARG A 107 -11.10 14.53 -13.54
C ARG A 107 -12.06 13.36 -13.32
N SER A 108 -13.10 13.22 -14.14
CA SER A 108 -14.08 12.13 -14.01
C SER A 108 -13.47 10.75 -14.28
N SER A 109 -12.70 10.60 -15.35
CA SER A 109 -12.01 9.35 -15.66
C SER A 109 -10.95 9.03 -14.63
N PHE A 110 -10.14 10.02 -14.25
CA PHE A 110 -9.10 9.86 -13.23
C PHE A 110 -9.68 9.43 -11.88
N LYS A 111 -10.81 10.02 -11.46
CA LYS A 111 -11.51 9.63 -10.24
C LYS A 111 -11.87 8.16 -10.25
N VAL A 112 -12.50 7.67 -11.32
CA VAL A 112 -12.93 6.27 -11.43
C VAL A 112 -11.72 5.33 -11.42
N GLU A 113 -10.69 5.63 -12.20
CA GLU A 113 -9.47 4.84 -12.27
C GLU A 113 -8.77 4.75 -10.90
N LEU A 114 -8.58 5.89 -10.23
CA LEU A 114 -7.99 5.95 -8.90
C LEU A 114 -8.83 5.20 -7.86
N GLN A 115 -10.15 5.38 -7.86
CA GLN A 115 -11.05 4.71 -6.92
C GLN A 115 -11.06 3.19 -7.09
N ASN A 116 -10.95 2.69 -8.32
CA ASN A 116 -10.86 1.26 -8.58
C ASN A 116 -9.51 0.70 -8.14
N ALA A 117 -8.40 1.37 -8.51
CA ALA A 117 -7.06 0.96 -8.10
C ALA A 117 -6.92 0.90 -6.56
N ILE A 118 -7.52 1.84 -5.84
CA ILE A 118 -7.53 1.86 -4.37
C ILE A 118 -8.35 0.70 -3.80
N LYS A 119 -9.48 0.33 -4.41
CA LYS A 119 -10.27 -0.83 -3.96
C LYS A 119 -9.49 -2.13 -4.14
N GLU A 120 -8.93 -2.34 -5.33
CA GLU A 120 -8.11 -3.52 -5.64
C GLU A 120 -6.92 -3.61 -4.67
N PHE A 121 -6.21 -2.50 -4.45
CA PHE A 121 -5.16 -2.45 -3.44
C PHE A 121 -5.65 -2.85 -2.04
N ILE A 122 -6.79 -2.33 -1.57
CA ILE A 122 -7.32 -2.65 -0.23
C ILE A 122 -7.74 -4.13 -0.13
N ASP A 123 -8.39 -4.63 -1.17
CA ASP A 123 -8.90 -6.00 -1.24
C ASP A 123 -7.76 -7.02 -1.17
N ASP A 124 -6.56 -6.68 -1.66
CA ASP A 124 -5.38 -7.55 -1.61
C ASP A 124 -4.44 -7.26 -0.42
N PHE A 125 -4.31 -6.00 0.00
CA PHE A 125 -3.35 -5.58 1.02
C PHE A 125 -3.80 -5.92 2.46
N LEU A 126 -5.10 -5.83 2.75
CA LEU A 126 -5.60 -6.19 4.10
C LEU A 126 -5.51 -7.70 4.39
N PRO A 127 -5.89 -8.61 3.45
CA PRO A 127 -5.70 -10.04 3.66
C PRO A 127 -4.23 -10.43 3.78
N HIS A 128 -3.34 -9.79 3.01
CA HIS A 128 -1.90 -10.04 3.09
C HIS A 128 -1.32 -9.76 4.48
N MET A 129 -1.54 -8.55 5.03
CA MET A 129 -1.10 -8.23 6.40
C MET A 129 -1.67 -9.19 7.45
N LYS A 130 -2.88 -9.72 7.20
CA LYS A 130 -3.50 -10.70 8.08
C LYS A 130 -2.82 -12.06 7.99
N GLU A 131 -2.44 -12.50 6.78
CA GLU A 131 -1.68 -13.73 6.58
C GLU A 131 -0.33 -13.67 7.29
N GLU A 132 0.38 -12.55 7.19
CA GLU A 132 1.65 -12.34 7.89
C GLU A 132 1.50 -12.37 9.42
N GLU A 133 0.44 -11.76 9.96
CA GLU A 133 0.10 -11.81 11.39
C GLU A 133 -0.28 -13.22 11.89
N GLU A 134 -0.86 -14.06 11.02
CA GLU A 134 -1.33 -15.41 11.39
C GLU A 134 -0.27 -16.51 11.15
N VAL A 135 0.64 -16.31 10.20
CA VAL A 135 1.68 -17.28 9.81
C VAL A 135 3.05 -16.99 10.45
N GLY A 136 3.32 -15.72 10.78
CA GLY A 136 4.58 -15.23 11.36
C GLY A 136 4.83 -15.69 12.81
#